data_AF-A0A5R8P7S2-F1
#
_entry.id   AF-A0A5R8P7S2-F1
#
_cell.length_a   1.000
_cell.length_b   1.000
_cell.length_c   1.000
_cell.angle_alpha   90.00
_cell.angle_beta   90.00
_cell.angle_gamma   90.00
#
_symmetry.space_group_name_H-M   'P 1'
#
loop_
_entity.id
_entity.type
_entity.pdbx_description
1 polymer ?
#
loop_
_entity_poly.entity_id
_entity_poly.type
_entity_poly.pdbx_seq_one_letter_code
_entity_poly.pdbx_strand_id
1 'polypeptide(L)'
;MTLLYPRLLRHRAKELAAEYRPLGPLDLATRWATANESAVYVATGGTRVSPEKLQNLRELLVDLAKESGFPEPPAADQKVTFDLRSATLLHSEMRIAPAEAAAGDVWAFLALIVLPDVASWRYPNPPGDRVMGSDLTRHVFGRMWWRAQLVYSPTDPDPYAALHVLGEAAFDQIYARRTSLGGSPHLIKSILRVWNTLDLRGIPEREILRDFLKRLLRLAPLVAFDAMDEPALDEELLVVAKEAVVGVLQARGYSLDEALAQATKTRLG
;
A
#
# COMPACT_ATOMS: atom_id res chain seq x y z
N MET A 1 -15.42 -15.74 8.63
CA MET A 1 -16.60 -14.89 8.33
C MET A 1 -16.10 -13.47 8.09
N THR A 2 -16.46 -12.86 6.96
CA THR A 2 -15.98 -11.53 6.55
C THR A 2 -16.72 -10.42 7.29
N LEU A 3 -16.01 -9.37 7.69
CA LEU A 3 -16.59 -8.18 8.31
C LEU A 3 -16.98 -7.12 7.26
N LEU A 4 -18.17 -6.56 7.43
CA LEU A 4 -18.65 -5.40 6.68
C LEU A 4 -18.35 -4.12 7.46
N TYR A 5 -17.67 -3.18 6.82
CA TYR A 5 -17.34 -1.89 7.41
C TYR A 5 -18.35 -0.83 7.01
N PRO A 6 -18.56 0.22 7.84
CA PRO A 6 -19.41 1.33 7.47
C PRO A 6 -18.80 2.11 6.32
N ARG A 7 -19.66 2.54 5.40
CA ARG A 7 -19.33 3.30 4.20
C ARG A 7 -19.86 4.71 4.35
N LEU A 8 -18.96 5.68 4.48
CA LEU A 8 -19.34 7.08 4.66
C LEU A 8 -19.79 7.69 3.33
N LEU A 9 -21.01 8.22 3.29
CA LEU A 9 -21.52 8.88 2.08
C LEU A 9 -20.63 10.05 1.65
N ARG A 10 -20.38 10.14 0.33
CA ARG A 10 -19.43 11.08 -0.27
C ARG A 10 -19.66 12.54 0.10
N HIS A 11 -20.92 12.96 0.20
CA HIS A 11 -21.26 14.33 0.62
C HIS A 11 -20.73 14.62 2.03
N ARG A 12 -21.02 13.72 2.98
CA ARG A 12 -20.57 13.86 4.37
C ARG A 12 -19.05 13.76 4.49
N ALA A 13 -18.41 12.88 3.73
CA ALA A 13 -16.95 12.79 3.68
C ALA A 13 -16.31 14.11 3.22
N LYS A 14 -16.89 14.77 2.21
CA LYS A 14 -16.40 16.07 1.71
C LYS A 14 -16.57 17.19 2.75
N GLU A 15 -17.71 17.23 3.45
CA GLU A 15 -17.94 18.18 4.53
C GLU A 15 -16.92 18.03 5.66
N LEU A 16 -16.74 16.80 6.17
CA LEU A 16 -15.79 16.52 7.25
C LEU A 16 -14.35 16.82 6.83
N ALA A 17 -13.95 16.47 5.61
CA ALA A 17 -12.62 16.79 5.11
C ALA A 17 -12.36 18.31 5.06
N ALA A 18 -13.39 19.12 4.76
CA ALA A 18 -13.27 20.58 4.80
C ALA A 18 -13.25 21.13 6.24
N GLU A 19 -14.11 20.59 7.11
CA GLU A 19 -14.21 20.95 8.53
C GLU A 19 -12.93 20.63 9.30
N TYR A 20 -12.27 19.50 9.00
CA TYR A 20 -11.09 19.02 9.73
C TYR A 20 -9.79 19.61 9.22
N ARG A 21 -9.78 20.17 8.00
CA ARG A 21 -8.59 20.77 7.38
C ARG A 21 -7.88 21.83 8.26
N PRO A 22 -8.56 22.75 8.96
CA PRO A 22 -7.88 23.72 9.82
C PRO A 22 -7.48 23.18 11.20
N LEU A 23 -7.84 21.93 11.54
CA LEU A 23 -7.67 21.38 12.89
C LEU A 23 -6.38 20.57 13.02
N GLY A 24 -5.72 20.68 14.18
CA GLY A 24 -4.56 19.88 14.51
C GLY A 24 -4.91 18.46 14.95
N PRO A 25 -3.93 17.53 15.02
CA PRO A 25 -4.17 16.17 15.49
C PRO A 25 -4.80 16.09 16.89
N LEU A 26 -4.42 17.01 17.79
CA LEU A 26 -4.97 17.06 19.16
C LEU A 26 -6.44 17.49 19.18
N ASP A 27 -6.84 18.45 18.35
CA ASP A 27 -8.26 18.86 18.22
C ASP A 27 -9.11 17.73 17.62
N LEU A 28 -8.53 16.99 16.69
CA LEU A 28 -9.20 15.87 16.02
C LEU A 28 -9.28 14.63 16.93
N ALA A 29 -8.40 14.50 17.93
CA ALA A 29 -8.40 13.38 18.86
C ALA A 29 -9.65 13.33 19.74
N THR A 30 -10.41 14.42 19.84
CA THR A 30 -11.70 14.48 20.55
C THR A 30 -12.91 14.31 19.63
N ARG A 31 -12.71 14.15 18.32
CA ARG A 31 -13.77 14.14 17.29
C ARG A 31 -14.00 12.78 16.64
N TRP A 32 -13.32 11.75 17.11
CA TRP A 32 -13.52 10.40 16.62
C TRP A 32 -14.85 9.81 17.09
N ALA A 33 -15.37 8.86 16.32
CA ALA A 33 -16.53 8.06 16.70
C ALA A 33 -16.43 6.66 16.08
N THR A 34 -17.34 5.77 16.48
CA THR A 34 -17.49 4.42 15.91
C THR A 34 -18.68 4.32 14.94
N ALA A 35 -19.46 5.40 14.81
CA ALA A 35 -20.64 5.46 13.96
C ALA A 35 -20.85 6.88 13.38
N ASN A 36 -21.60 6.96 12.29
CA ASN A 36 -22.08 8.21 11.73
C ASN A 36 -23.45 7.98 11.07
N GLU A 37 -24.38 8.92 11.20
CA GLU A 37 -25.73 8.81 10.63
C GLU A 37 -25.74 8.67 9.10
N SER A 38 -24.74 9.24 8.43
CA SER A 38 -24.54 9.14 6.98
C SER A 38 -23.70 7.92 6.58
N ALA A 39 -23.46 6.96 7.47
CA ALA A 39 -22.75 5.73 7.14
C ALA A 39 -23.74 4.60 6.83
N VAL A 40 -23.47 3.88 5.74
CA VAL A 40 -24.27 2.72 5.30
C VAL A 40 -23.43 1.46 5.29
N TYR A 41 -24.06 0.29 5.24
CA TYR A 41 -23.38 -0.98 5.04
C TYR A 41 -23.82 -1.57 3.70
N VAL A 42 -22.98 -2.41 3.10
CA VAL A 42 -23.42 -3.25 1.98
C VAL A 42 -24.56 -4.16 2.44
N ALA A 43 -25.53 -4.42 1.55
CA ALA A 43 -26.78 -5.06 1.90
C ALA A 43 -26.66 -6.57 2.21
N THR A 44 -25.61 -7.25 1.76
CA THR A 44 -25.45 -8.71 1.84
C THR A 44 -24.00 -9.14 2.07
N GLY A 45 -23.78 -10.38 2.54
CA GLY A 45 -22.48 -11.06 2.40
C GLY A 45 -21.52 -10.98 3.60
N GLY A 46 -21.90 -10.46 4.76
CA GLY A 46 -21.04 -10.47 5.94
C GLY A 46 -21.70 -9.97 7.23
N THR A 47 -20.91 -9.98 8.31
CA THR A 47 -21.34 -9.44 9.62
C THR A 47 -20.87 -8.01 9.75
N ARG A 48 -21.76 -7.09 10.14
CA ARG A 48 -21.37 -5.71 10.43
C ARG A 48 -20.32 -5.70 11.55
N VAL A 49 -19.24 -4.95 11.33
CA VAL A 49 -18.26 -4.69 12.39
C VAL A 49 -18.94 -4.02 13.58
N SER A 50 -18.61 -4.47 14.78
CA SER A 50 -19.19 -3.89 16.01
C SER A 50 -18.49 -2.58 16.37
N PRO A 51 -19.16 -1.66 17.10
CA PRO A 51 -18.52 -0.47 17.63
C PRO A 51 -17.26 -0.76 18.45
N GLU A 52 -17.28 -1.82 19.26
CA GLU A 52 -16.14 -2.23 20.10
C GLU A 52 -14.94 -2.65 19.24
N LYS A 53 -15.17 -3.36 18.13
CA LYS A 53 -14.09 -3.74 17.21
C LYS A 53 -13.48 -2.51 16.52
N LEU A 54 -14.28 -1.49 16.19
CA LEU A 54 -13.78 -0.22 15.64
C LEU A 54 -12.99 0.57 16.68
N GLN A 55 -13.46 0.61 17.93
CA GLN A 55 -12.74 1.24 19.03
C GLN A 55 -11.40 0.54 19.28
N ASN A 56 -11.39 -0.79 19.38
CA ASN A 56 -10.15 -1.55 19.56
C ASN A 56 -9.16 -1.32 18.41
N LEU A 57 -9.64 -1.29 17.16
CA LEU A 57 -8.80 -0.97 16.00
C LEU A 57 -8.20 0.44 16.11
N ARG A 58 -9.00 1.42 16.55
CA ARG A 58 -8.52 2.79 16.78
C ARG A 58 -7.42 2.81 17.84
N GLU A 59 -7.65 2.20 18.99
CA GLU A 59 -6.70 2.18 20.11
C GLU A 59 -5.34 1.63 19.67
N LEU A 60 -5.34 0.50 18.96
CA LEU A 60 -4.11 -0.10 18.41
C LEU A 60 -3.37 0.83 17.44
N LEU A 61 -4.09 1.53 16.55
CA LEU A 61 -3.47 2.46 15.58
C LEU A 61 -2.99 3.75 16.23
N VAL A 62 -3.69 4.25 17.24
CA VAL A 62 -3.30 5.43 18.01
C VAL A 62 -2.06 5.12 18.84
N ASP A 63 -1.99 3.96 19.49
CA ASP A 63 -0.81 3.55 20.25
C ASP A 63 0.40 3.36 19.33
N LEU A 64 0.21 2.76 18.16
CA LEU A 64 1.25 2.69 17.14
C LEU A 64 1.71 4.09 16.66
N ALA A 65 0.78 5.04 16.53
CA ALA A 65 1.11 6.43 16.18
C ALA A 65 1.92 7.10 17.29
N LYS A 66 1.57 6.91 18.58
CA LYS A 66 2.33 7.42 19.74
C LYS A 66 3.75 6.87 19.78
N GLU A 67 3.89 5.56 19.60
CA GLU A 67 5.22 4.92 19.48
C GLU A 67 6.04 5.48 18.31
N SER A 68 5.37 6.04 17.31
CA SER A 68 5.97 6.64 16.12
C SER A 68 6.05 8.17 16.19
N GLY A 69 5.85 8.79 17.35
CA GLY A 69 6.07 10.23 17.57
C GLY A 69 4.82 11.11 17.62
N PHE A 70 3.61 10.55 17.58
CA PHE A 70 2.39 11.33 17.81
C PHE A 70 2.40 12.00 19.20
N PRO A 71 1.98 13.28 19.34
CA PRO A 71 1.30 14.11 18.34
C PRO A 71 2.22 15.00 17.48
N GLU A 72 3.53 15.00 17.74
CA GLU A 72 4.47 15.85 17.01
C GLU A 72 4.68 15.36 15.56
N PRO A 73 5.01 16.25 14.61
CA PRO A 73 5.27 15.84 13.24
C PRO A 73 6.33 14.73 13.17
N PRO A 74 6.03 13.56 12.57
CA PRO A 74 6.94 12.43 12.62
C PRO A 74 8.14 12.63 11.70
N ALA A 75 9.31 12.19 12.17
CA ALA A 75 10.52 12.08 11.37
C ALA A 75 10.36 11.07 10.22
N ALA A 76 11.30 11.07 9.28
CA ALA A 76 11.19 10.25 8.07
C ALA A 76 11.20 8.73 8.37
N ASP A 77 12.07 8.30 9.29
CA ASP A 77 12.17 6.93 9.78
C ASP A 77 10.92 6.50 10.56
N GLN A 78 10.40 7.40 11.41
CA GLN A 78 9.16 7.17 12.15
C GLN A 78 7.96 6.95 11.21
N LYS A 79 7.86 7.71 10.11
CA LYS A 79 6.83 7.51 9.08
C LYS A 79 6.93 6.13 8.43
N VAL A 80 8.15 5.69 8.10
CA VAL A 80 8.39 4.38 7.49
C VAL A 80 7.99 3.26 8.45
N THR A 81 8.41 3.35 9.71
CA THR A 81 8.06 2.37 10.75
C THR A 81 6.56 2.32 10.99
N PHE A 82 5.89 3.48 11.09
CA PHE A 82 4.44 3.57 11.23
C PHE A 82 3.73 2.88 10.06
N ASP A 83 4.05 3.26 8.82
CA ASP A 83 3.38 2.74 7.63
C ASP A 83 3.50 1.22 7.49
N LEU A 84 4.68 0.68 7.78
CA LEU A 84 4.93 -0.76 7.73
C LEU A 84 4.11 -1.50 8.79
N ARG A 85 4.15 -1.04 10.05
CA ARG A 85 3.41 -1.68 11.16
C ARG A 85 1.90 -1.52 10.99
N SER A 86 1.44 -0.37 10.50
CA SER A 86 0.03 -0.11 10.20
C SER A 86 -0.48 -1.00 9.07
N ALA A 87 0.32 -1.28 8.04
CA ALA A 87 -0.07 -2.18 6.95
C ALA A 87 -0.42 -3.58 7.49
N THR A 88 0.48 -4.15 8.30
CA THR A 88 0.25 -5.46 8.95
C THR A 88 -0.95 -5.42 9.89
N LEU A 89 -1.02 -4.43 10.79
CA LEU A 89 -2.09 -4.30 11.77
C LEU A 89 -3.46 -4.16 11.11
N LEU A 90 -3.60 -3.25 10.12
CA LEU A 90 -4.84 -3.06 9.39
C LEU A 90 -5.28 -4.35 8.71
N HIS A 91 -4.36 -5.07 8.05
CA HIS A 91 -4.70 -6.29 7.34
C HIS A 91 -5.11 -7.42 8.29
N SER A 92 -4.37 -7.65 9.38
CA SER A 92 -4.66 -8.71 10.35
C SER A 92 -5.92 -8.44 11.17
N GLU A 93 -6.12 -7.19 11.60
CA GLU A 93 -7.20 -6.85 12.52
C GLU A 93 -8.53 -6.62 11.80
N MET A 94 -8.50 -6.03 10.60
CA MET A 94 -9.76 -5.62 9.98
C MET A 94 -10.60 -6.79 9.50
N ARG A 95 -9.96 -7.90 9.06
CA ARG A 95 -10.64 -9.09 8.50
C ARG A 95 -11.74 -8.74 7.48
N ILE A 96 -11.50 -7.65 6.75
CA ILE A 96 -12.32 -7.15 5.65
C ILE A 96 -11.94 -7.91 4.37
N ALA A 97 -12.91 -8.25 3.53
CA ALA A 97 -12.61 -8.90 2.26
C ALA A 97 -12.07 -7.88 1.24
N PRO A 98 -11.21 -8.30 0.28
CA PRO A 98 -10.72 -7.42 -0.79
C PRO A 98 -11.81 -6.68 -1.56
N ALA A 99 -12.97 -7.32 -1.76
CA ALA A 99 -14.12 -6.70 -2.43
C ALA A 99 -14.71 -5.52 -1.62
N GLU A 100 -14.78 -5.64 -0.30
CA GLU A 100 -15.24 -4.57 0.58
C GLU A 100 -14.16 -3.48 0.72
N ALA A 101 -12.90 -3.88 0.84
CA ALA A 101 -11.75 -2.99 0.89
C ALA A 101 -11.48 -2.23 -0.43
N ALA A 102 -12.13 -2.60 -1.54
CA ALA A 102 -12.08 -1.84 -2.79
C ALA A 102 -13.00 -0.60 -2.76
N ALA A 103 -13.92 -0.52 -1.80
CA ALA A 103 -14.86 0.59 -1.66
C ALA A 103 -14.18 1.76 -0.91
N GLY A 104 -14.00 2.88 -1.60
CA GLY A 104 -13.32 4.07 -1.06
C GLY A 104 -14.00 4.70 0.15
N ASP A 105 -15.32 4.56 0.25
CA ASP A 105 -16.16 5.06 1.34
C ASP A 105 -15.91 4.35 2.69
N VAL A 106 -15.46 3.09 2.67
CA VAL A 106 -14.94 2.40 3.88
C VAL A 106 -13.73 3.13 4.42
N TRP A 107 -12.82 3.51 3.54
CA TRP A 107 -11.58 4.19 3.92
C TRP A 107 -11.83 5.63 4.34
N ALA A 108 -12.78 6.31 3.70
CA ALA A 108 -13.24 7.62 4.13
C ALA A 108 -13.85 7.58 5.54
N PHE A 109 -14.66 6.56 5.83
CA PHE A 109 -15.17 6.34 7.18
C PHE A 109 -14.03 6.15 8.19
N LEU A 110 -13.06 5.29 7.86
CA LEU A 110 -11.91 5.04 8.75
C LEU A 110 -11.11 6.32 9.00
N ALA A 111 -10.81 7.11 7.96
CA ALA A 111 -9.99 8.31 8.07
C ALA A 111 -10.70 9.53 8.68
N LEU A 112 -12.01 9.69 8.47
CA LEU A 112 -12.75 10.89 8.89
C LEU A 112 -13.64 10.66 10.12
N ILE A 113 -13.92 9.41 10.50
CA ILE A 113 -14.74 9.08 11.67
C ILE A 113 -13.90 8.40 12.73
N VAL A 114 -13.17 7.35 12.37
CA VAL A 114 -12.49 6.51 13.37
C VAL A 114 -11.10 7.05 13.73
N LEU A 115 -10.34 7.59 12.78
CA LEU A 115 -8.93 7.99 12.95
C LEU A 115 -8.60 9.38 12.37
N PRO A 116 -9.41 10.43 12.63
CA PRO A 116 -9.17 11.75 12.03
C PRO A 116 -7.87 12.40 12.50
N ASP A 117 -7.51 12.20 13.76
CA ASP A 117 -6.26 12.62 14.38
C ASP A 117 -5.04 11.95 13.76
N VAL A 118 -5.05 10.62 13.65
CA VAL A 118 -3.93 9.86 13.07
C VAL A 118 -3.75 10.19 11.59
N ALA A 119 -4.85 10.37 10.85
CA ALA A 119 -4.80 10.77 9.44
C ALA A 119 -4.16 12.16 9.26
N SER A 120 -4.58 13.14 10.07
CA SER A 120 -4.03 14.51 10.05
C SER A 120 -2.58 14.56 10.53
N TRP A 121 -2.22 13.79 11.55
CA TRP A 121 -0.85 13.69 12.05
C TRP A 121 0.10 13.10 10.99
N ARG A 122 -0.32 12.00 10.35
CA ARG A 122 0.50 11.33 9.34
C ARG A 122 0.70 12.19 8.09
N TYR A 123 -0.31 12.99 7.75
CA TYR A 123 -0.33 13.93 6.64
C TYR A 123 -0.92 15.27 7.06
N PRO A 124 -0.10 16.21 7.56
CA PRO A 124 -0.57 17.53 7.95
C PRO A 124 -1.29 18.21 6.79
N ASN A 125 -2.50 18.72 7.03
CA ASN A 125 -3.39 19.28 5.99
C ASN A 125 -3.57 18.31 4.81
N PRO A 126 -4.12 17.10 5.05
CA PRO A 126 -4.14 16.07 4.03
C PRO A 126 -4.98 16.54 2.84
N PRO A 127 -4.46 16.44 1.60
CA PRO A 127 -5.28 16.65 0.42
C PRO A 127 -6.45 15.66 0.42
N GLY A 128 -7.58 16.06 -0.17
CA GLY A 128 -8.83 15.31 -0.04
C GLY A 128 -8.74 13.85 -0.54
N ASP A 129 -7.93 13.58 -1.55
CA ASP A 129 -7.70 12.21 -2.06
C ASP A 129 -7.11 11.27 -1.01
N ARG A 130 -6.36 11.80 -0.03
CA ARG A 130 -5.75 11.00 1.06
C ARG A 130 -6.73 10.55 2.13
N VAL A 131 -7.90 11.18 2.24
CA VAL A 131 -8.89 10.92 3.32
C VAL A 131 -10.30 10.63 2.83
N MET A 132 -10.65 10.95 1.58
CA MET A 132 -11.99 10.69 1.01
C MET A 132 -12.11 9.35 0.28
N GLY A 133 -10.99 8.63 0.10
CA GLY A 133 -10.99 7.33 -0.59
C GLY A 133 -11.26 7.38 -2.09
N SER A 134 -11.15 8.56 -2.72
CA SER A 134 -11.31 8.71 -4.18
C SER A 134 -10.18 8.07 -4.98
N ASP A 135 -9.00 7.94 -4.38
CA ASP A 135 -7.85 7.22 -4.93
C ASP A 135 -7.21 6.36 -3.83
N LEU A 136 -7.46 5.05 -3.88
CA LEU A 136 -6.93 4.10 -2.90
C LEU A 136 -5.40 3.98 -2.94
N THR A 137 -4.75 4.37 -4.05
CA THR A 137 -3.30 4.37 -4.16
C THR A 137 -2.64 5.48 -3.35
N ARG A 138 -3.40 6.50 -2.96
CA ARG A 138 -2.94 7.66 -2.18
C ARG A 138 -3.55 7.76 -0.79
N HIS A 139 -4.62 7.01 -0.54
CA HIS A 139 -5.35 7.04 0.72
C HIS A 139 -4.46 6.65 1.90
N VAL A 140 -4.52 7.41 3.00
CA VAL A 140 -3.64 7.26 4.17
C VAL A 140 -3.60 5.84 4.72
N PHE A 141 -4.76 5.21 4.95
CA PHE A 141 -4.86 3.84 5.48
C PHE A 141 -5.09 2.78 4.39
N GLY A 142 -5.99 3.03 3.44
CA GLY A 142 -6.32 2.08 2.36
C GLY A 142 -5.10 1.57 1.59
N ARG A 143 -4.14 2.43 1.26
CA ARG A 143 -2.92 1.99 0.57
C ARG A 143 -2.08 1.02 1.43
N MET A 144 -2.05 1.21 2.75
CA MET A 144 -1.30 0.37 3.68
C MET A 144 -1.93 -1.02 3.75
N TRP A 145 -3.26 -1.08 3.88
CA TRP A 145 -3.99 -2.35 3.88
C TRP A 145 -3.81 -3.09 2.56
N TRP A 146 -3.95 -2.41 1.42
CA TRP A 146 -3.77 -3.04 0.10
C TRP A 146 -2.34 -3.52 -0.11
N ARG A 147 -1.34 -2.76 0.34
CA ARG A 147 0.06 -3.20 0.30
C ARG A 147 0.23 -4.52 1.06
N ALA A 148 -0.29 -4.64 2.27
CA ALA A 148 -0.25 -5.89 3.03
C ALA A 148 -1.04 -7.01 2.32
N GLN A 149 -2.25 -6.75 1.85
CA GLN A 149 -3.09 -7.73 1.16
C GLN A 149 -2.43 -8.33 -0.09
N LEU A 150 -1.71 -7.50 -0.86
CA LEU A 150 -1.10 -7.92 -2.12
C LEU A 150 0.14 -8.79 -1.91
N VAL A 151 0.82 -8.64 -0.78
CA VAL A 151 2.04 -9.41 -0.47
C VAL A 151 1.79 -10.54 0.52
N TYR A 152 0.64 -10.56 1.19
CA TYR A 152 0.32 -11.52 2.24
C TYR A 152 0.44 -12.97 1.76
N SER A 153 1.25 -13.76 2.45
CA SER A 153 1.51 -15.18 2.13
C SER A 153 1.26 -16.06 3.36
N PRO A 154 0.05 -16.60 3.54
CA PRO A 154 -0.33 -17.31 4.77
C PRO A 154 0.45 -18.60 5.03
N THR A 155 1.12 -19.14 4.01
CA THR A 155 1.94 -20.36 4.09
C THR A 155 3.35 -20.11 4.60
N ASP A 156 3.80 -18.86 4.60
CA ASP A 156 5.16 -18.50 4.96
C ASP A 156 5.29 -18.37 6.49
N PRO A 157 6.47 -18.64 7.09
CA PRO A 157 6.68 -18.48 8.53
C PRO A 157 6.37 -17.05 9.04
N ASP A 158 6.71 -16.05 8.23
CA ASP A 158 6.26 -14.67 8.39
C ASP A 158 5.41 -14.27 7.17
N PRO A 159 4.07 -14.25 7.30
CA PRO A 159 3.16 -13.94 6.20
C PRO A 159 3.30 -12.55 5.59
N TYR A 160 4.02 -11.63 6.26
CA TYR A 160 4.19 -10.25 5.84
C TYR A 160 5.64 -9.90 5.48
N ALA A 161 6.56 -10.86 5.49
CA ALA A 161 7.99 -10.63 5.23
C ALA A 161 8.26 -9.83 3.94
N ALA A 162 7.45 -10.06 2.90
CA ALA A 162 7.54 -9.39 1.62
C ALA A 162 7.30 -7.86 1.68
N LEU A 163 6.69 -7.33 2.76
CA LEU A 163 6.60 -5.89 2.99
C LEU A 163 7.97 -5.22 3.10
N HIS A 164 9.00 -5.97 3.51
CA HIS A 164 10.36 -5.46 3.74
C HIS A 164 11.25 -5.51 2.49
N VAL A 165 10.80 -6.16 1.41
CA VAL A 165 11.60 -6.29 0.17
C VAL A 165 11.74 -4.95 -0.55
N LEU A 166 10.62 -4.22 -0.67
CA LEU A 166 10.58 -2.88 -1.26
C LEU A 166 10.16 -1.86 -0.21
N GLY A 167 10.88 -0.73 -0.17
CA GLY A 167 10.42 0.44 0.58
C GLY A 167 9.08 0.97 0.05
N GLU A 168 8.38 1.76 0.87
CA GLU A 168 7.06 2.33 0.55
C GLU A 168 7.03 3.02 -0.83
N ALA A 169 7.99 3.90 -1.10
CA ALA A 169 8.06 4.65 -2.36
C ALA A 169 8.30 3.77 -3.60
N ALA A 170 8.89 2.58 -3.43
CA ALA A 170 9.07 1.62 -4.50
C ALA A 170 7.78 0.83 -4.72
N PHE A 171 7.15 0.35 -3.65
CA PHE A 171 5.85 -0.32 -3.74
C PHE A 171 4.76 0.58 -4.30
N ASP A 172 4.73 1.86 -3.91
CA ASP A 172 3.78 2.86 -4.42
C ASP A 172 3.89 3.01 -5.95
N GLN A 173 5.07 2.80 -6.54
CA GLN A 173 5.19 2.79 -8.01
C GLN A 173 4.48 1.59 -8.63
N ILE A 174 4.54 0.41 -8.00
CA ILE A 174 3.81 -0.78 -8.46
C ILE A 174 2.31 -0.54 -8.28
N TYR A 175 1.90 -0.11 -7.08
CA TYR A 175 0.50 0.06 -6.72
C TYR A 175 -0.19 1.20 -7.48
N ALA A 176 0.53 2.27 -7.84
CA ALA A 176 0.01 3.31 -8.73
C ALA A 176 -0.44 2.78 -10.10
N ARG A 177 -0.01 1.57 -10.50
CA ARG A 177 -0.41 0.86 -11.73
C ARG A 177 -1.44 -0.23 -11.46
N ARG A 178 -2.26 -0.09 -10.41
CA ARG A 178 -3.20 -1.10 -9.90
C ARG A 178 -4.09 -1.73 -10.97
N THR A 179 -4.57 -0.95 -11.93
CA THR A 179 -5.48 -1.44 -12.99
C THR A 179 -4.83 -2.35 -14.02
N SER A 180 -3.50 -2.32 -14.13
CA SER A 180 -2.76 -3.01 -15.20
C SER A 180 -1.73 -4.01 -14.68
N LEU A 181 -1.10 -3.72 -13.53
CA LEU A 181 -0.08 -4.58 -12.92
C LEU A 181 -0.31 -4.75 -11.40
N GLY A 182 -0.57 -3.64 -10.70
CA GLY A 182 -0.55 -3.59 -9.24
C GLY A 182 -1.81 -4.13 -8.53
N GLY A 183 -2.67 -4.85 -9.24
CA GLY A 183 -3.92 -5.40 -8.72
C GLY A 183 -3.88 -6.91 -8.43
N SER A 184 -2.91 -7.62 -9.00
CA SER A 184 -2.77 -9.07 -8.86
C SER A 184 -1.73 -9.43 -7.80
N PRO A 185 -2.11 -10.16 -6.73
CA PRO A 185 -1.15 -10.71 -5.77
C PRO A 185 -0.12 -11.63 -6.42
N HIS A 186 -0.51 -12.41 -7.43
CA HIS A 186 0.38 -13.34 -8.15
C HIS A 186 1.53 -12.57 -8.82
N LEU A 187 1.19 -11.57 -9.63
CA LEU A 187 2.15 -10.73 -10.32
C LEU A 187 3.01 -9.91 -9.35
N ILE A 188 2.42 -9.33 -8.29
CA ILE A 188 3.18 -8.56 -7.31
C ILE A 188 4.19 -9.42 -6.57
N LYS A 189 3.79 -10.61 -6.12
CA LYS A 189 4.71 -11.52 -5.41
C LYS A 189 5.86 -11.96 -6.32
N SER A 190 5.57 -12.25 -7.60
CA SER A 190 6.61 -12.56 -8.58
C SER A 190 7.56 -11.38 -8.82
N ILE A 191 7.03 -10.16 -8.98
CA ILE A 191 7.84 -8.93 -9.05
C ILE A 191 8.76 -8.82 -7.84
N LEU A 192 8.25 -9.03 -6.63
CA LEU A 192 9.04 -8.93 -5.39
C LEU A 192 10.10 -10.01 -5.28
N ARG A 193 9.78 -11.26 -5.63
CA ARG A 193 10.76 -12.37 -5.66
C ARG A 193 11.89 -12.06 -6.62
N VAL A 194 11.57 -11.73 -7.87
CA VAL A 194 12.56 -11.39 -8.91
C VAL A 194 13.40 -10.19 -8.47
N TRP A 195 12.75 -9.12 -7.98
CA TRP A 195 13.45 -7.93 -7.51
C TRP A 195 14.45 -8.24 -6.40
N ASN A 196 14.08 -9.13 -5.45
CA ASN A 196 14.96 -9.52 -4.34
C ASN A 196 16.19 -10.33 -4.78
N THR A 197 16.15 -10.95 -5.97
CA THR A 197 17.31 -11.67 -6.53
C THR A 197 18.36 -10.74 -7.12
N LEU A 198 18.02 -9.52 -7.51
CA LEU A 198 18.92 -8.61 -8.22
C LEU A 198 19.90 -7.92 -7.25
N ASP A 199 21.18 -7.87 -7.60
CA ASP A 199 22.14 -7.01 -6.90
C ASP A 199 22.13 -5.59 -7.49
N LEU A 200 21.36 -4.71 -6.86
CA LEU A 200 21.20 -3.31 -7.26
C LEU A 200 22.04 -2.34 -6.41
N ARG A 201 23.00 -2.84 -5.64
CA ARG A 201 23.87 -1.99 -4.80
C ARG A 201 24.75 -1.10 -5.67
N GLY A 202 24.79 0.19 -5.33
CA GLY A 202 25.62 1.18 -6.03
C GLY A 202 25.10 1.62 -7.39
N ILE A 203 23.91 1.18 -7.80
CA ILE A 203 23.27 1.56 -9.07
C ILE A 203 21.87 2.17 -8.81
N PRO A 204 21.25 2.88 -9.78
CA PRO A 204 20.06 3.70 -9.50
C PRO A 204 18.78 2.84 -9.43
N GLU A 205 18.61 2.12 -8.32
CA GLU A 205 17.50 1.18 -8.06
C GLU A 205 16.12 1.73 -8.45
N ARG A 206 15.82 2.98 -8.06
CA ARG A 206 14.54 3.62 -8.34
C ARG A 206 14.29 3.83 -9.85
N GLU A 207 15.32 4.15 -10.61
CA GLU A 207 15.20 4.32 -12.06
C GLU A 207 15.02 2.98 -12.77
N ILE A 208 15.75 1.96 -12.30
CA ILE A 208 15.63 0.58 -12.79
C ILE A 208 14.21 0.05 -12.53
N LEU A 209 13.65 0.27 -11.34
CA LEU A 209 12.28 -0.17 -11.02
C LEU A 209 11.28 0.51 -11.93
N ARG A 210 11.46 1.81 -12.17
CA ARG A 210 10.59 2.59 -13.05
C ARG A 210 10.68 2.08 -14.50
N ASP A 211 11.87 1.76 -15.00
CA ASP A 211 12.05 1.21 -16.35
C ASP A 211 11.46 -0.20 -16.47
N PHE A 212 11.72 -1.07 -15.49
CA PHE A 212 11.16 -2.41 -15.38
C PHE A 212 9.62 -2.37 -15.45
N LEU A 213 8.97 -1.56 -14.61
CA LEU A 213 7.51 -1.43 -14.61
C LEU A 213 6.96 -0.85 -15.91
N LYS A 214 7.71 0.02 -16.62
CA LYS A 214 7.30 0.52 -17.95
C LYS A 214 7.35 -0.60 -19.00
N ARG A 215 8.36 -1.46 -18.95
CA ARG A 215 8.48 -2.61 -19.85
C ARG A 215 7.34 -3.61 -19.62
N LEU A 216 7.03 -3.92 -18.36
CA LEU A 216 5.89 -4.76 -18.03
C LEU A 216 4.56 -4.16 -18.53
N LEU A 217 4.36 -2.84 -18.36
CA LEU A 217 3.17 -2.17 -18.90
C LEU A 217 3.07 -2.28 -20.43
N ARG A 218 4.20 -2.25 -21.14
CA ARG A 218 4.24 -2.42 -22.60
C ARG A 218 3.89 -3.86 -23.02
N LEU A 219 4.25 -4.84 -22.19
CA LEU A 219 3.99 -6.27 -22.44
C LEU A 219 2.57 -6.70 -22.01
N ALA A 220 1.97 -6.04 -21.01
CA ALA A 220 0.67 -6.43 -20.45
C ALA A 220 -0.48 -6.63 -21.47
N PRO A 221 -0.56 -5.90 -22.60
CA PRO A 221 -1.57 -6.18 -23.63
C PRO A 221 -1.31 -7.46 -24.44
N LEU A 222 -0.08 -7.99 -24.43
CA LEU A 222 0.37 -9.12 -25.24
C LEU A 222 0.58 -10.38 -24.38
N VAL A 223 0.92 -10.22 -23.11
CA VAL A 223 1.25 -11.31 -22.18
C VAL A 223 0.22 -11.35 -21.06
N ALA A 224 -0.42 -12.50 -20.92
CA ALA A 224 -1.33 -12.78 -19.81
C ALA A 224 -0.53 -13.24 -18.57
N PHE A 225 0.13 -12.32 -17.88
CA PHE A 225 0.96 -12.63 -16.71
C PHE A 225 0.22 -13.46 -15.64
N ASP A 226 -1.06 -13.16 -15.41
CA ASP A 226 -1.89 -13.87 -14.43
C ASP A 226 -2.23 -15.33 -14.83
N ALA A 227 -2.03 -15.69 -16.09
CA ALA A 227 -2.25 -17.05 -16.59
C ALA A 227 -0.98 -17.91 -16.55
N MET A 228 0.19 -17.31 -16.31
CA MET A 228 1.46 -18.02 -16.20
C MET A 228 1.57 -18.67 -14.82
N ASP A 229 2.15 -19.87 -14.76
CA ASP A 229 2.52 -20.44 -13.48
C ASP A 229 3.67 -19.64 -12.85
N GLU A 230 3.89 -19.87 -11.55
CA GLU A 230 4.87 -19.10 -10.78
C GLU A 230 6.30 -19.19 -11.35
N PRO A 231 6.84 -20.38 -11.70
CA PRO A 231 8.19 -20.46 -12.27
C PRO A 231 8.33 -19.75 -13.63
N ALA A 232 7.38 -19.93 -14.55
CA ALA A 232 7.46 -19.28 -15.86
C ALA A 232 7.29 -17.76 -15.74
N LEU A 233 6.43 -17.29 -14.83
CA LEU A 233 6.26 -15.87 -14.57
C LEU A 233 7.55 -15.26 -14.01
N ASP A 234 8.16 -15.90 -13.02
CA ASP A 234 9.41 -15.43 -12.41
C ASP A 234 10.55 -15.38 -13.47
N GLU A 235 10.63 -16.36 -14.37
CA GLU A 235 11.60 -16.36 -15.47
C GLU A 235 11.38 -15.20 -16.45
N GLU A 236 10.15 -15.01 -16.92
CA GLU A 236 9.79 -13.91 -17.83
C GLU A 236 10.07 -12.54 -17.19
N LEU A 237 9.67 -12.35 -15.93
CA LEU A 237 9.92 -11.12 -15.21
C LEU A 237 11.43 -10.87 -14.98
N LEU A 238 12.21 -11.93 -14.75
CA LEU A 238 13.66 -11.81 -14.59
C LEU A 238 14.33 -11.35 -15.88
N VAL A 239 13.90 -11.85 -17.04
CA VAL A 239 14.39 -11.37 -18.35
C VAL A 239 14.13 -9.86 -18.47
N VAL A 240 12.89 -9.43 -18.26
CA VAL A 240 12.51 -8.02 -18.38
C VAL A 240 13.24 -7.14 -17.35
N ALA A 241 13.48 -7.64 -16.14
CA ALA A 241 14.23 -6.92 -15.11
C ALA A 241 15.71 -6.74 -15.49
N LYS A 242 16.34 -7.77 -16.05
CA LYS A 242 17.71 -7.68 -16.58
C LYS A 242 17.82 -6.67 -17.71
N GLU A 243 16.86 -6.66 -18.63
CA GLU A 243 16.81 -5.65 -19.69
C GLU A 243 16.68 -4.22 -19.14
N ALA A 244 15.92 -4.04 -18.05
CA ALA A 244 15.78 -2.74 -17.40
C ALA A 244 17.10 -2.29 -16.76
N VAL A 245 17.83 -3.19 -16.11
CA VAL A 245 19.18 -2.92 -15.58
C VAL A 245 20.10 -2.48 -16.72
N VAL A 246 20.17 -3.26 -17.80
CA VAL A 246 21.03 -2.95 -18.96
C VAL A 246 20.66 -1.59 -19.56
N GLY A 247 19.38 -1.37 -19.85
CA GLY A 247 18.91 -0.14 -20.50
C GLY A 247 19.22 1.11 -19.67
N VAL A 248 19.03 1.06 -18.35
CA VAL A 248 19.31 2.20 -17.47
C VAL A 248 20.81 2.46 -17.34
N LEU A 249 21.65 1.42 -17.25
CA LEU A 249 23.09 1.59 -17.15
C LEU A 249 23.70 2.12 -18.46
N GLN A 250 23.27 1.60 -19.61
CA GLN A 250 23.70 2.12 -20.91
C GLN A 250 23.31 3.59 -21.09
N ALA A 251 22.10 3.97 -20.68
CA ALA A 251 21.66 5.38 -20.70
C ALA A 251 22.51 6.29 -19.79
N ARG A 252 23.23 5.72 -18.83
CA ARG A 252 24.16 6.40 -17.93
C ARG A 252 25.63 6.29 -18.37
N GLY A 253 25.89 5.76 -19.56
CA GLY A 253 27.21 5.72 -20.18
C GLY A 253 28.05 4.47 -19.88
N TYR A 254 27.47 3.45 -19.23
CA TYR A 254 28.15 2.15 -19.07
C TYR A 254 28.26 1.46 -20.43
N SER A 255 29.35 0.72 -20.65
CA SER A 255 29.45 -0.17 -21.81
C SER A 255 28.42 -1.29 -21.73
N LEU A 256 28.10 -1.90 -22.88
CA LEU A 256 27.17 -3.04 -22.92
C LEU A 256 27.68 -4.20 -22.05
N ASP A 257 28.98 -4.49 -22.08
CA ASP A 257 29.57 -5.60 -21.32
C ASP A 257 29.48 -5.35 -19.80
N GLU A 258 29.75 -4.14 -19.33
CA GLU A 258 29.57 -3.77 -17.91
C GLU A 258 28.11 -3.88 -17.47
N ALA A 259 27.19 -3.42 -18.33
CA ALA A 259 25.76 -3.44 -18.05
C ALA A 259 25.21 -4.87 -18.00
N LEU A 260 25.63 -5.74 -18.93
CA LEU A 260 25.29 -7.17 -18.95
C LEU A 260 25.86 -7.88 -17.72
N ALA A 261 27.13 -7.65 -17.40
CA ALA A 261 27.76 -8.21 -16.21
C ALA A 261 27.00 -7.82 -14.94
N GLN A 262 26.61 -6.55 -14.81
CA GLN A 262 25.80 -6.09 -13.68
C GLN A 262 24.42 -6.74 -13.63
N ALA A 263 23.72 -6.87 -14.77
CA ALA A 263 22.40 -7.49 -14.83
C ALA A 263 22.41 -8.99 -14.46
N THR A 264 23.55 -9.67 -14.59
CA THR A 264 23.71 -11.07 -14.16
C THR A 264 24.06 -11.24 -12.68
N LYS A 265 24.37 -10.16 -11.94
CA LYS A 265 24.69 -10.26 -10.53
C LYS A 265 23.45 -10.58 -9.69
N THR A 266 23.54 -11.68 -8.96
CA THR A 266 22.54 -12.07 -7.98
C THR A 266 22.95 -11.57 -6.60
N ARG A 267 21.97 -11.15 -5.79
CA ARG A 267 22.17 -10.85 -4.38
C ARG A 267 22.65 -12.13 -3.68
N LEU A 268 23.87 -12.11 -3.13
CA LEU A 268 24.31 -13.15 -2.20
C LEU A 268 23.49 -12.99 -0.92
N GLY A 269 22.79 -14.07 -0.53
CA GLY A 269 21.96 -14.13 0.67
C GLY A 269 22.72 -13.90 1.96
#